data_AF-A0A0B7C4G4-F1
#
_entry.id   AF-A0A0B7C4G4-F1
#
_cell.length_a   1.000
_cell.length_b   1.000
_cell.length_c   1.000
_cell.angle_alpha   90.00
_cell.angle_beta   90.00
_cell.angle_gamma   90.00
#
_symmetry.space_group_name_H-M   'P 1'
#
loop_
_entity.id
_entity.type
_entity.pdbx_description
1 polymer ?
#
loop_
_entity_poly.entity_id
_entity_poly.type
_entity_poly.pdbx_seq_one_letter_code
_entity_poly.pdbx_strand_id
1 'polypeptide(L)' 'VYDYQVQTIVHLGTFDGANQAKFVPHTGTRMFENILVEHINTTRYGCITTRNIKLCVNTIAGVNKRAIRHFQVAKW' A
#
# COMPACT_ATOMS: atom_id res chain seq x y z
N VAL A 1 9.15 -3.99 -2.34
CA VAL A 1 7.78 -4.40 -2.79
C VAL A 1 7.73 -4.55 -4.31
N TYR A 2 8.07 -3.51 -5.08
CA TYR A 2 8.02 -3.56 -6.54
C TYR A 2 8.93 -4.64 -7.14
N ASP A 3 10.23 -4.61 -6.82
CA ASP A 3 11.26 -5.51 -7.40
C ASP A 3 10.98 -6.98 -7.12
N TYR A 4 10.58 -7.29 -5.89
CA TYR A 4 10.22 -8.65 -5.46
C TYR A 4 8.83 -9.11 -5.93
N GLN A 5 8.18 -8.35 -6.79
CA GLN A 5 6.86 -8.69 -7.34
C GLN A 5 5.78 -9.00 -6.30
N VAL A 6 5.90 -8.41 -5.11
CA VAL A 6 4.97 -8.62 -3.99
C VAL A 6 3.54 -8.27 -4.43
N GLN A 7 2.62 -9.20 -4.19
CA GLN A 7 1.18 -9.06 -4.46
C GLN A 7 0.37 -8.70 -3.22
N THR A 8 0.87 -9.06 -2.04
CA THR A 8 0.16 -8.87 -0.76
C THR A 8 1.10 -8.34 0.32
N ILE A 9 0.63 -7.35 1.07
CA ILE A 9 1.29 -6.80 2.27
C ILE A 9 0.41 -7.13 3.47
N VAL A 10 0.99 -7.74 4.50
CA VAL A 10 0.34 -7.92 5.80
C VAL A 10 1.00 -6.98 6.79
N HIS A 11 0.19 -6.14 7.42
CA HIS A 11 0.59 -5.13 8.38
C HIS A 11 -0.06 -5.44 9.72
N LEU A 12 0.78 -5.67 10.73
CA LEU A 12 0.35 -5.91 12.11
C LEU A 12 0.49 -4.60 12.90
N GLY A 13 -0.60 -4.13 13.50
CA GLY A 13 -0.65 -2.91 14.30
C GLY A 13 -1.28 -1.69 13.60
N THR A 14 -1.09 -0.52 14.21
CA THR A 14 -1.65 0.77 13.76
C THR A 14 -0.57 1.67 13.15
N PHE A 15 -0.97 2.54 12.21
CA PHE A 15 -0.08 3.53 11.59
C PHE A 15 0.39 4.64 12.55
N ASP A 16 -0.07 4.63 13.80
CA ASP A 16 0.22 5.66 14.81
C ASP A 16 1.24 5.19 15.85
N GLY A 17 1.88 4.03 15.63
CA GLY A 17 2.98 3.56 16.46
C GLY A 17 4.26 4.39 16.24
N ALA A 18 5.06 4.55 17.29
CA ALA A 18 6.29 5.36 17.29
C ALA A 18 7.30 5.03 16.16
N ASN A 19 7.19 3.86 15.53
CA ASN A 19 8.09 3.38 14.48
C ASN A 19 7.38 3.06 13.15
N GLN A 20 6.14 3.50 12.94
CA GLN A 20 5.38 3.12 11.75
C GLN A 20 5.02 4.33 10.88
N ALA A 21 5.87 4.62 9.91
CA ALA A 21 5.55 5.61 8.89
C ALA A 21 4.40 5.11 8.01
N LYS A 22 3.37 5.95 7.85
CA LYS A 22 2.25 5.66 6.96
C LYS A 22 2.75 5.60 5.50
N PHE A 23 2.80 4.40 4.94
CA PHE A 23 3.25 4.15 3.57
C PHE A 23 2.11 4.07 2.54
N VAL A 24 0.85 4.09 2.98
CA VAL A 24 -0.33 4.07 2.11
C VAL A 24 -1.09 5.41 2.22
N PRO A 25 -1.37 6.10 1.10
CA PRO A 25 -2.23 7.29 1.14
C PRO A 25 -3.64 6.91 1.61
N HIS A 26 -4.30 7.81 2.34
CA HIS A 26 -5.68 7.55 2.78
C HIS A 26 -6.67 7.63 1.62
N THR A 27 -6.43 8.56 0.70
CA THR A 27 -7.14 8.81 -0.55
C THR A 27 -6.14 9.31 -1.59
N GLY A 28 -6.46 9.15 -2.88
CA GLY A 28 -5.65 9.68 -3.97
C GLY A 28 -4.30 8.98 -4.13
N THR A 29 -3.24 9.76 -4.35
CA THR A 29 -1.91 9.24 -4.67
C THR A 29 -0.82 9.84 -3.78
N ARG A 30 0.29 9.11 -3.63
CA ARG A 30 1.50 9.58 -2.96
C ARG A 30 2.73 9.07 -3.69
N MET A 31 3.71 9.94 -3.91
CA MET A 31 4.99 9.58 -4.50
C MET A 31 5.98 9.13 -3.43
N PHE A 32 6.68 8.05 -3.69
CA PHE A 32 7.86 7.58 -2.96
C PHE A 32 8.98 7.40 -3.98
N GLU A 33 9.85 8.41 -4.09
CA GLU A 33 10.90 8.45 -5.12
C GLU A 33 10.31 8.28 -6.54
N ASN A 34 10.61 7.17 -7.22
CA ASN A 34 10.11 6.83 -8.55
C ASN A 34 8.85 5.93 -8.54
N ILE A 35 8.28 5.66 -7.36
CA ILE A 35 7.10 4.82 -7.18
C ILE A 35 5.91 5.69 -6.77
N LEU A 36 4.92 5.80 -7.65
CA LEU A 36 3.62 6.39 -7.31
C LEU A 36 2.73 5.31 -6.71
N VAL A 37 2.25 5.56 -5.49
CA VAL A 37 1.31 4.71 -4.76
C VAL A 37 -0.07 5.35 -4.82
N GLU A 38 -1.04 4.65 -5.39
CA GLU A 38 -2.43 5.11 -5.51
C GLU A 38 -3.35 4.24 -4.67
N HIS A 39 -4.21 4.88 -3.89
CA HIS A 39 -5.29 4.23 -3.17
C HIS A 39 -6.47 4.00 -4.12
N ILE A 40 -6.94 2.75 -4.23
CA ILE A 40 -8.11 2.40 -5.04
C ILE A 40 -9.36 2.34 -4.16
N ASN A 41 -9.33 1.49 -3.13
CA ASN A 41 -10.44 1.33 -2.21
C ASN A 41 -9.98 0.79 -0.86
N THR A 42 -10.86 0.92 0.13
CA THR A 42 -10.70 0.39 1.48
C THR A 42 -11.97 -0.34 1.88
N THR A 43 -11.82 -1.52 2.48
CA THR A 43 -12.89 -2.26 3.13
C THR A 43 -12.47 -2.54 4.56
N ARG A 44 -13.42 -2.47 5.50
CA ARG A 44 -13.18 -2.77 6.92
C ARG A 44 -14.12 -3.89 7.35
N TYR A 45 -13.57 -4.90 8.03
CA TYR A 45 -14.33 -5.99 8.60
C TYR A 45 -13.70 -6.39 9.95
N GLY A 46 -14.42 -6.14 11.05
CA GLY A 46 -13.90 -6.38 12.40
C GLY A 46 -12.61 -5.60 12.68
N CYS A 47 -11.56 -6.31 13.09
CA CYS A 47 -10.23 -5.73 13.35
C CYS A 47 -9.33 -5.62 12.11
N ILE A 48 -9.84 -6.02 10.93
CA ILE A 48 -9.08 -6.06 9.68
C ILE A 48 -9.50 -4.90 8.77
N THR A 49 -8.51 -4.14 8.30
CA THR A 49 -8.69 -3.17 7.22
C THR A 49 -7.96 -3.66 5.98
N THR A 50 -8.72 -3.92 4.92
CA THR A 50 -8.19 -4.32 3.61
C THR A 50 -8.16 -3.11 2.69
N ARG A 51 -7.07 -2.94 1.94
CA ARG A 51 -6.91 -1.87 0.95
C ARG A 51 -6.43 -2.48 -0.36
N ASN A 52 -7.01 -2.05 -1.47
CA ASN A 52 -6.39 -2.26 -2.78
C ASN A 52 -5.60 -1.01 -3.15
N ILE A 53 -4.33 -1.22 -3.49
CA ILE A 53 -3.35 -0.17 -3.78
C ILE A 53 -2.79 -0.44 -5.17
N LYS A 54 -2.59 0.60 -5.98
CA LYS A 54 -1.89 0.50 -7.26
C LYS A 54 -0.50 1.11 -7.12
N LEU A 55 0.53 0.35 -7.47
CA LEU A 55 1.87 0.88 -7.70
C LEU A 55 1.99 1.27 -9.18
N CYS A 56 2.49 2.46 -9.46
CA CYS A 56 2.94 2.88 -10.78
C CYS A 56 4.42 3.23 -10.68
N VAL A 57 5.26 2.53 -11.44
CA VAL A 57 6.72 2.74 -11.46
C VAL A 57 7.14 3.17 -12.84
N ASN A 58 7.81 4.31 -12.93
CA ASN A 58 8.40 4.79 -14.18
C ASN A 58 9.68 4.01 -14.45
N THR A 59 9.71 3.32 -15.58
CA THR A 59 10.87 2.56 -16.06
C THR A 59 11.30 3.09 -17.43
N ILE A 60 12.47 2.69 -17.90
CA ILE A 60 12.94 3.00 -19.27
C ILE A 60 11.98 2.49 -20.36
N ALA A 61 11.20 1.44 -20.07
CA ALA A 61 10.22 0.85 -20.98
C ALA A 61 8.82 1.48 -20.86
N GLY A 62 8.65 2.51 -20.02
CA GLY A 62 7.38 3.17 -19.74
C GLY A 62 6.88 2.95 -18.32
N VAL A 63 5.57 3.12 -18.11
CA VAL A 63 4.94 3.06 -16.78
C VAL A 63 4.44 1.65 -16.50
N ASN A 64 5.07 0.98 -15.55
CA ASN A 64 4.60 -0.32 -15.06
C ASN A 64 3.59 -0.12 -13.94
N LYS A 65 2.41 -0.72 -14.08
CA LYS A 65 1.31 -0.61 -13.12
C LYS A 65 1.01 -1.97 -12.50
N ARG A 66 0.85 -2.03 -11.18
CA ARG A 66 0.51 -3.27 -10.46
C ARG A 66 -0.43 -3.02 -9.29
N ALA A 67 -1.49 -3.79 -9.19
CA ALA A 67 -2.35 -3.82 -8.02
C ALA A 67 -1.74 -4.70 -6.91
N ILE A 68 -1.81 -4.23 -5.67
CA ILE A 68 -1.35 -4.91 -4.46
C ILE A 68 -2.49 -4.87 -3.46
N ARG A 69 -2.68 -5.99 -2.74
CA ARG A 69 -3.60 -6.04 -1.62
C ARG A 69 -2.86 -5.81 -0.31
N HIS A 70 -3.37 -4.94 0.52
CA HIS A 70 -2.84 -4.65 1.84
C HIS A 70 -3.86 -5.03 2.90
N PHE A 71 -3.46 -5.89 3.84
CA PHE A 71 -4.25 -6.28 4.99
C PHE A 71 -3.61 -5.70 6.24
N GLN A 72 -4.38 -4.92 6.99
CA GLN A 72 -3.95 -4.40 8.28
C GLN A 72 -4.76 -5.03 9.39
N VAL A 73 -4.08 -5.65 10.36
CA VAL A 73 -4.67 -6.18 11.59
C VAL A 73 -4.37 -5.19 12.71
N ALA A 74 -5.33 -4.32 13.04
CA ALA A 74 -5.09 -3.20 13.95
C ALA A 74 -4.98 -3.61 15.44
N LYS A 75 -5.53 -4.77 15.81
CA LYS A 75 -5.51 -5.34 17.16
C LYS A 75 -4.54 -6.53 17.22
N TRP A 76 -3.26 -6.26 16.99
CA TRP A 76 -2.19 -7.23 17.14
C TRP A 76 -1.37 -6.93 18.38
#